data_AF-A0A1I6QHI8-F1
#
_entry.id   AF-A0A1I6QHI8-F1
#
_cell.length_a   1.000
_cell.length_b   1.000
_cell.length_c   1.000
_cell.angle_alpha   90.00
_cell.angle_beta   90.00
_cell.angle_gamma   90.00
#
_symmetry.space_group_name_H-M   'P 1'
#
loop_
_entity.id
_entity.type
_entity.pdbx_description
1 polymer ?
#
loop_
_entity_poly.entity_id
_entity_poly.type
_entity_poly.pdbx_seq_one_letter_code
_entity_poly.pdbx_strand_id
1 'polypeptide(L)'
;MAEPGDPRSPDDDDALIGFASAESLQGRARAPEPPQPEAVDEAQREPGEEAPASRPHPIRASSIFEPSPGFEIHHHRPEPSAAPVIGGLNLYAVYALILFAVPTLGVSALIGLVAVTGRPGPDEPEARTHFIYQQRTLWAAAVAGVIGVILLAAPFALGVPLLFALALWTVIRGAAGVWTLKSGRAIRDPSSWWI
;
A
#
# COMPACT_ATOMS: atom_id res chain seq x y z
N MET A 1 -46.91 -1.09 -25.00
CA MET A 1 -47.64 -2.02 -24.11
C MET A 1 -46.77 -3.26 -24.00
N ALA A 2 -45.94 -3.36 -22.97
CA ALA A 2 -45.11 -4.54 -22.75
C ALA A 2 -45.95 -5.61 -22.04
N GLU A 3 -45.95 -6.81 -22.58
CA GLU A 3 -46.67 -7.97 -22.05
C GLU A 3 -45.99 -8.47 -20.76
N PRO A 4 -46.74 -8.87 -19.71
CA PRO A 4 -46.14 -9.42 -18.49
C PRO A 4 -45.49 -10.79 -18.78
N GLY A 5 -44.20 -10.92 -18.48
CA GLY A 5 -43.44 -12.16 -18.66
C GLY A 5 -43.94 -13.30 -17.77
N ASP A 6 -44.05 -14.49 -18.38
CA ASP A 6 -44.43 -15.75 -17.73
C ASP A 6 -43.28 -16.25 -16.82
N PRO A 7 -43.50 -16.44 -15.50
CA PRO A 7 -42.47 -16.82 -14.53
C PRO A 7 -42.02 -18.29 -14.60
N ARG A 8 -42.29 -18.99 -15.71
CA ARG A 8 -41.84 -20.38 -15.92
C ARG A 8 -40.97 -20.57 -17.16
N SER A 9 -40.31 -19.50 -17.60
CA SER A 9 -39.25 -19.62 -18.60
C SER A 9 -38.08 -20.40 -18.00
N PRO A 10 -37.61 -21.49 -18.62
CA PRO A 10 -36.44 -22.24 -18.16
C PRO A 10 -35.10 -21.48 -18.32
N ASP A 11 -35.13 -20.28 -18.91
CA ASP A 11 -33.96 -19.41 -19.13
C ASP A 11 -33.91 -18.20 -18.17
N ASP A 12 -34.55 -18.31 -16.99
CA ASP A 12 -34.48 -17.27 -15.95
C ASP A 12 -33.14 -17.36 -15.19
N ASP A 13 -32.09 -16.79 -15.80
CA ASP A 13 -30.71 -16.76 -15.30
C ASP A 13 -30.53 -15.98 -13.97
N ASP A 14 -31.60 -15.37 -13.46
CA ASP A 14 -31.64 -14.61 -12.21
C ASP A 14 -31.34 -15.48 -10.97
N ALA A 15 -31.45 -16.81 -11.10
CA ALA A 15 -31.06 -17.77 -10.04
C ALA A 15 -29.53 -17.95 -9.90
N LEU A 16 -28.73 -17.51 -10.88
CA LEU A 16 -27.27 -17.68 -10.89
C LEU A 16 -26.49 -16.48 -10.31
N ILE A 17 -27.18 -15.38 -9.96
CA ILE A 17 -26.55 -14.22 -9.32
C ILE A 17 -26.68 -14.37 -7.81
N GLY A 18 -25.54 -14.49 -7.12
CA GLY A 18 -25.39 -14.83 -5.70
C GLY A 18 -25.92 -13.80 -4.69
N PHE A 19 -27.17 -13.40 -4.81
CA PHE A 19 -27.95 -12.80 -3.74
C PHE A 19 -28.75 -13.90 -3.05
N ALA A 20 -28.80 -13.85 -1.72
CA ALA A 20 -29.42 -14.88 -0.89
C ALA A 20 -30.83 -15.26 -1.38
N SER A 21 -30.96 -16.44 -1.97
CA SER A 21 -32.23 -17.01 -2.42
C SER A 21 -33.14 -17.26 -1.22
N ALA A 22 -34.46 -17.13 -1.42
CA ALA A 22 -35.47 -17.22 -0.35
C ALA A 22 -35.43 -18.55 0.43
N GLU A 23 -34.88 -19.63 -0.16
CA GLU A 23 -34.62 -20.89 0.53
C GLU A 23 -33.56 -20.78 1.64
N SER A 24 -32.56 -19.91 1.51
CA SER A 24 -31.50 -19.73 2.52
C SER A 24 -32.01 -19.11 3.83
N LEU A 25 -33.14 -18.39 3.77
CA LEU A 25 -33.82 -17.82 4.94
C LEU A 25 -34.69 -18.84 5.70
N GLN A 26 -34.90 -20.04 5.16
CA GLN A 26 -35.62 -21.10 5.89
C GLN A 26 -34.66 -21.76 6.89
N GLY A 27 -34.59 -21.16 8.08
CA GLY A 27 -33.80 -21.67 9.20
C GLY A 27 -34.10 -23.13 9.51
N ARG A 28 -33.08 -23.99 9.41
CA ARG A 28 -33.14 -25.39 9.81
C ARG A 28 -33.28 -25.48 11.34
N ALA A 29 -34.35 -26.07 11.84
CA ALA A 29 -34.51 -26.32 13.26
C ALA A 29 -33.41 -27.28 13.77
N ARG A 30 -32.66 -26.85 14.79
CA ARG A 30 -31.66 -27.69 15.48
C ARG A 30 -32.39 -28.76 16.29
N ALA A 31 -32.18 -30.04 15.95
CA ALA A 31 -32.64 -31.15 16.78
C ALA A 31 -31.90 -31.15 18.13
N PRO A 32 -32.55 -31.53 19.25
CA PRO A 32 -31.91 -31.56 20.56
C PRO A 32 -30.80 -32.61 20.60
N GLU A 33 -29.64 -32.18 21.13
CA GLU A 33 -28.48 -33.01 21.41
C GLU A 33 -28.85 -34.03 22.50
N PRO A 34 -28.64 -35.34 22.27
CA PRO A 34 -28.90 -36.34 23.31
C PRO A 34 -27.90 -36.17 24.48
N PRO A 35 -28.34 -36.43 25.72
CA PRO A 35 -27.54 -36.16 26.91
C PRO A 35 -26.27 -37.02 26.93
N GLN A 36 -25.13 -36.38 27.20
CA GLN A 36 -23.87 -37.07 27.49
C GLN A 36 -24.04 -37.87 28.78
N PRO A 37 -23.81 -39.20 28.78
CA PRO A 37 -23.78 -39.94 30.02
C PRO A 37 -22.52 -39.60 30.82
N GLU A 38 -22.81 -39.34 32.09
CA GLU A 38 -21.94 -39.10 33.23
C GLU A 38 -20.65 -39.92 33.27
N ALA A 39 -19.66 -39.32 33.93
CA ALA A 39 -18.42 -39.92 34.35
C ALA A 39 -18.65 -41.30 34.99
N VAL A 40 -18.11 -42.34 34.35
CA VAL A 40 -17.91 -43.64 34.99
C VAL A 40 -16.44 -43.80 35.30
N ASP A 41 -16.24 -43.82 36.61
CA ASP A 41 -15.15 -44.31 37.43
C ASP A 41 -14.12 -45.25 36.77
N GLU A 42 -12.89 -45.03 37.19
CA GLU A 42 -11.67 -45.73 36.84
C GLU A 42 -11.68 -47.17 37.35
N ALA A 43 -11.93 -48.17 36.50
CA ALA A 43 -11.44 -49.54 36.75
C ALA A 43 -11.74 -50.47 35.57
N GLN A 44 -10.89 -50.45 34.54
CA GLN A 44 -10.49 -51.62 33.73
C GLN A 44 -9.74 -51.17 32.48
N ARG A 45 -8.40 -51.17 32.55
CA ARG A 45 -7.55 -51.32 31.37
C ARG A 45 -6.29 -52.11 31.76
N GLU A 46 -6.29 -53.38 31.37
CA GLU A 46 -5.12 -54.27 31.31
C GLU A 46 -4.08 -53.72 30.30
N PRO A 47 -2.80 -54.11 30.42
CA PRO A 47 -1.65 -53.33 29.97
C PRO A 47 -1.41 -53.47 28.47
N GLY A 48 -1.79 -52.44 27.72
CA GLY A 48 -1.51 -52.32 26.29
C GLY A 48 -0.56 -51.16 26.03
N GLU A 49 0.63 -51.49 25.56
CA GLU A 49 1.59 -50.64 24.84
C GLU A 49 1.87 -49.26 25.44
N GLU A 50 2.96 -49.18 26.19
CA GLU A 50 3.60 -47.94 26.58
C GLU A 50 3.92 -47.12 25.30
N ALA A 51 3.13 -46.09 25.03
CA ALA A 51 3.45 -45.10 24.02
C ALA A 51 4.88 -44.59 24.30
N PRO A 52 5.79 -44.57 23.31
CA PRO A 52 7.15 -44.13 23.58
C PRO A 52 7.08 -42.69 24.07
N ALA A 53 7.45 -42.49 25.34
CA ALA A 53 7.73 -41.19 25.90
C ALA A 53 8.59 -40.46 24.87
N SER A 54 8.09 -39.32 24.37
CA SER A 54 8.78 -38.51 23.38
C SER A 54 10.11 -38.07 23.99
N ARG A 55 11.16 -38.85 23.71
CA ARG A 55 12.52 -38.51 24.10
C ARG A 55 12.84 -37.23 23.34
N PRO A 56 13.27 -36.13 24.01
CA PRO A 56 13.77 -34.98 23.29
C PRO A 56 14.93 -35.44 22.42
N HIS A 57 14.72 -35.40 21.10
CA HIS A 57 15.77 -35.74 20.14
C HIS A 57 16.88 -34.70 20.25
N PRO A 58 18.17 -35.09 20.26
CA PRO A 58 19.24 -34.12 20.23
C PRO A 58 19.12 -33.32 18.93
N ILE A 59 18.99 -31.99 19.04
CA ILE A 59 18.99 -31.08 17.89
C ILE A 59 20.30 -31.28 17.14
N ARG A 60 20.24 -31.96 15.99
CA ARG A 60 21.38 -32.09 15.09
C ARG A 60 21.56 -30.76 14.38
N ALA A 61 22.79 -30.25 14.33
CA ALA A 61 23.13 -29.00 13.62
C ALA A 61 22.73 -28.99 12.13
N SER A 62 22.45 -30.16 11.53
CA SER A 62 21.93 -30.30 10.17
C SER A 62 20.48 -29.84 10.00
N SER A 63 19.67 -29.77 11.08
CA SER A 63 18.27 -29.33 11.00
C SER A 63 18.11 -27.81 10.88
N ILE A 64 19.21 -27.05 10.90
CA ILE A 64 19.22 -25.59 10.69
C ILE A 64 19.01 -25.26 9.21
N PHE A 65 19.33 -26.19 8.31
CA PHE A 65 19.22 -26.01 6.85
C PHE A 65 18.00 -26.71 6.24
N GLU A 66 17.13 -27.30 7.06
CA GLU A 66 15.90 -27.90 6.58
C GLU A 66 14.89 -26.78 6.29
N PRO A 67 14.50 -26.53 5.03
CA PRO A 67 13.48 -25.53 4.73
C PRO A 67 12.17 -26.02 5.36
N SER A 68 11.75 -25.33 6.42
CA SER A 68 10.52 -25.65 7.14
C SER A 68 9.34 -25.69 6.15
N PRO A 69 8.58 -26.81 6.04
CA PRO A 69 7.52 -26.98 5.03
C PRO A 69 6.25 -26.16 5.33
N GLY A 70 6.39 -24.99 5.97
CA GLY A 70 5.26 -24.16 6.39
C GLY A 70 5.48 -22.66 6.25
N PHE A 71 6.58 -22.20 5.64
CA PHE A 71 6.74 -20.79 5.27
C PHE A 71 6.51 -20.62 3.78
N GLU A 72 5.27 -20.86 3.34
CA GLU A 72 4.79 -20.21 2.14
C GLU A 72 4.79 -18.71 2.44
N ILE A 73 5.84 -18.02 2.00
CA ILE A 73 5.74 -16.59 1.72
C ILE A 73 4.53 -16.51 0.79
N HIS A 74 3.39 -16.11 1.33
CA HIS A 74 2.29 -15.62 0.55
C HIS A 74 2.86 -14.38 -0.15
N HIS A 75 3.55 -14.62 -1.27
CA HIS A 75 3.61 -13.66 -2.34
C HIS A 75 2.15 -13.40 -2.60
N HIS A 76 1.68 -12.26 -2.08
CA HIS A 76 0.49 -11.62 -2.56
C HIS A 76 0.72 -11.56 -4.06
N ARG A 77 0.16 -12.55 -4.79
CA ARG A 77 -0.09 -12.41 -6.20
C ARG A 77 -0.79 -11.07 -6.25
N PRO A 78 -0.27 -10.07 -6.97
CA PRO A 78 -1.03 -8.87 -7.18
C PRO A 78 -2.31 -9.36 -7.83
N GLU A 79 -3.36 -9.49 -7.03
CA GLU A 79 -4.72 -9.43 -7.54
C GLU A 79 -4.67 -8.21 -8.44
N PRO A 80 -5.02 -8.31 -9.73
CA PRO A 80 -5.11 -7.15 -10.59
C PRO A 80 -6.19 -6.27 -9.98
N SER A 81 -5.76 -5.41 -9.06
CA SER A 81 -6.57 -4.44 -8.37
C SER A 81 -7.10 -3.56 -9.48
N ALA A 82 -8.33 -3.86 -9.89
CA ALA A 82 -9.12 -2.99 -10.73
C ALA A 82 -9.56 -1.79 -9.89
N ALA A 83 -8.59 -0.96 -9.49
CA ALA A 83 -8.74 0.36 -8.90
C ALA A 83 -7.36 1.04 -8.85
N PRO A 84 -7.28 2.31 -9.26
CA PRO A 84 -7.28 2.70 -10.66
C PRO A 84 -5.91 3.29 -11.04
N VAL A 85 -5.78 3.77 -12.27
CA VAL A 85 -4.64 4.47 -12.90
C VAL A 85 -4.17 5.75 -12.13
N ILE A 86 -4.64 5.96 -10.90
CA ILE A 86 -4.43 7.12 -10.02
C ILE A 86 -3.04 7.16 -9.39
N GLY A 87 -2.33 6.04 -9.22
CA GLY A 87 -0.97 6.03 -8.67
C GLY A 87 0.00 6.90 -9.49
N GLY A 88 0.15 6.59 -10.78
CA GLY A 88 1.00 7.36 -11.71
C GLY A 88 0.51 8.79 -11.93
N LEU A 89 -0.81 9.00 -12.03
CA LEU A 89 -1.40 10.33 -12.19
C LEU A 89 -1.07 11.24 -11.00
N ASN A 90 -1.08 10.71 -9.77
CA ASN A 90 -0.70 11.45 -8.57
C ASN A 90 0.77 11.86 -8.59
N LEU A 91 1.68 11.02 -9.11
CA LEU A 91 3.09 11.37 -9.26
C LEU A 91 3.28 12.54 -10.25
N TYR A 92 2.60 12.50 -11.41
CA TYR A 92 2.64 13.60 -12.37
C TYR A 92 2.05 14.89 -11.80
N ALA A 93 0.95 14.80 -11.04
CA ALA A 93 0.33 15.95 -10.39
C ALA A 93 1.30 16.63 -9.41
N VAL A 94 2.02 15.85 -8.59
CA VAL A 94 2.99 16.40 -7.62
C VAL A 94 4.18 17.03 -8.34
N TYR A 95 4.66 16.43 -9.43
CA TYR A 95 5.69 17.06 -10.25
C TYR A 95 5.22 18.35 -10.93
N ALA A 96 3.97 18.39 -11.39
CA ALA A 96 3.38 19.62 -11.90
C ALA A 96 3.36 20.70 -10.80
N LEU A 97 2.96 20.35 -9.57
CA LEU A 97 3.01 21.28 -8.43
C LEU A 97 4.42 21.79 -8.14
N ILE A 98 5.45 20.94 -8.26
CA ILE A 98 6.86 21.35 -8.13
C ILE A 98 7.25 22.32 -9.26
N LEU A 99 6.89 22.04 -10.52
CA LEU A 99 7.22 22.93 -11.65
C LEU A 99 6.50 24.27 -11.59
N PHE A 100 5.24 24.27 -11.14
CA PHE A 100 4.46 25.49 -10.92
C PHE A 100 4.93 26.28 -9.69
N ALA A 101 5.87 25.77 -8.89
CA ALA A 101 6.32 26.45 -7.68
C ALA A 101 6.89 27.82 -8.00
N VAL A 102 7.68 27.96 -9.06
CA VAL A 102 8.28 29.25 -9.44
C VAL A 102 7.24 30.27 -9.92
N PRO A 103 6.38 29.98 -10.91
CA PRO A 103 5.40 30.97 -11.38
C PRO A 103 4.34 31.32 -10.31
N THR A 104 4.11 30.45 -9.33
CA THR A 104 3.17 30.71 -8.23
C THR A 104 3.83 31.29 -6.97
N LEU A 105 5.11 31.70 -7.05
CA LEU A 105 5.88 32.21 -5.90
C LEU A 105 5.88 31.25 -4.69
N GLY A 106 5.93 29.95 -4.96
CA GLY A 106 6.03 28.87 -3.96
C GLY A 106 4.70 28.32 -3.49
N VAL A 107 3.56 28.91 -3.85
CA VAL A 107 2.24 28.46 -3.36
C VAL A 107 1.97 27.00 -3.78
N SER A 108 2.25 26.63 -5.04
CA SER A 108 2.03 25.25 -5.47
C SER A 108 3.00 24.25 -4.80
N ALA A 109 4.21 24.67 -4.40
CA ALA A 109 5.10 23.82 -3.61
C ALA A 109 4.51 23.55 -2.21
N LEU A 110 3.84 24.52 -1.59
CA LEU A 110 3.14 24.28 -0.32
C LEU A 110 1.99 23.28 -0.48
N ILE A 111 1.20 23.43 -1.54
CA ILE A 111 0.13 22.47 -1.88
C ILE A 111 0.72 21.08 -2.13
N GLY A 112 1.81 20.99 -2.90
CA GLY A 112 2.52 19.74 -3.16
C GLY A 112 3.08 19.11 -1.87
N LEU A 113 3.63 19.93 -0.97
CA LEU A 113 4.16 19.49 0.31
C LEU A 113 3.06 18.88 1.20
N VAL A 114 1.91 19.54 1.29
CA VAL A 114 0.75 18.99 2.00
C VAL A 114 0.27 17.71 1.32
N ALA A 115 0.20 17.69 -0.01
CA ALA A 115 -0.21 16.52 -0.77
C ALA A 115 0.72 15.31 -0.56
N VAL A 116 2.01 15.51 -0.22
CA VAL A 116 2.98 14.44 0.06
C VAL A 116 3.17 14.09 1.52
N THR A 117 2.76 14.98 2.42
CA THR A 117 2.92 14.76 3.85
C THR A 117 1.79 13.88 4.38
N GLY A 118 2.14 12.87 5.18
CA GLY A 118 1.16 11.99 5.83
C GLY A 118 0.50 10.94 4.93
N ARG A 119 0.76 10.95 3.61
CA ARG A 119 0.31 9.86 2.72
C ARG A 119 1.30 8.68 2.73
N PRO A 120 0.81 7.43 2.77
CA PRO A 120 1.66 6.27 2.53
C PRO A 120 2.24 6.34 1.11
N GLY A 121 3.49 5.92 0.96
CA GLY A 121 4.17 5.88 -0.34
C GLY A 121 3.55 4.80 -1.25
N PRO A 122 3.69 4.93 -2.58
CA PRO A 122 3.25 3.90 -3.52
C PRO A 122 3.88 2.53 -3.24
N ASP A 123 3.12 1.48 -3.56
CA ASP A 123 3.57 0.10 -3.38
C ASP A 123 4.58 -0.31 -4.44
N GLU A 124 4.46 0.24 -5.66
CA GLU A 124 5.38 -0.07 -6.74
C GLU A 124 6.79 0.47 -6.44
N PRO A 125 7.84 -0.35 -6.58
CA PRO A 125 9.20 0.04 -6.21
C PRO A 125 9.69 1.26 -7.00
N GLU A 126 9.32 1.37 -8.28
CA GLU A 126 9.67 2.50 -9.13
C GLU A 126 8.97 3.79 -8.66
N ALA A 127 7.66 3.74 -8.46
CA ALA A 127 6.86 4.87 -8.00
C ALA A 127 7.27 5.34 -6.59
N ARG A 128 7.71 4.42 -5.73
CA ARG A 128 8.26 4.74 -4.41
C ARG A 128 9.51 5.61 -4.50
N THR A 129 10.43 5.32 -5.42
CA THR A 129 11.63 6.16 -5.60
C THR A 129 11.27 7.59 -6.01
N HIS A 130 10.31 7.74 -6.92
CA HIS A 130 9.77 9.04 -7.33
C HIS A 130 9.12 9.80 -6.19
N PHE A 131 8.31 9.11 -5.39
CA PHE A 131 7.64 9.72 -4.25
C PHE A 131 8.64 10.27 -3.22
N ILE A 132 9.67 9.50 -2.88
CA ILE A 132 10.71 9.92 -1.92
C ILE A 132 11.45 11.15 -2.45
N TYR A 133 11.81 11.13 -3.73
CA TYR A 133 12.47 12.25 -4.39
C TYR A 133 11.61 13.52 -4.39
N GLN A 134 10.32 13.40 -4.68
CA GLN A 134 9.36 14.51 -4.63
C GLN A 134 9.27 15.09 -3.22
N GLN A 135 9.10 14.22 -2.22
CA GLN A 135 8.99 14.63 -0.82
C GLN A 135 10.22 15.42 -0.37
N ARG A 136 11.42 14.91 -0.65
CA ARG A 136 12.68 15.60 -0.29
C ARG A 136 12.83 16.93 -1.03
N THR A 137 12.46 16.98 -2.30
CA THR A 137 12.52 18.21 -3.10
C THR A 137 11.60 19.28 -2.52
N LEU A 138 10.38 18.90 -2.14
CA LEU A 138 9.41 19.82 -1.54
C LEU A 138 9.85 20.30 -0.15
N TRP A 139 10.38 19.41 0.69
CA TRP A 139 10.91 19.80 2.00
C TRP A 139 12.14 20.71 1.89
N ALA A 140 13.09 20.38 1.00
CA ALA A 140 14.24 21.24 0.74
C ALA A 140 13.81 22.61 0.21
N ALA A 141 12.84 22.64 -0.72
CA ALA A 141 12.28 23.87 -1.25
C ALA A 141 11.59 24.71 -0.18
N ALA A 142 10.82 24.08 0.71
CA ALA A 142 10.15 24.76 1.81
C ALA A 142 11.16 25.36 2.80
N VAL A 143 12.15 24.58 3.24
CA VAL A 143 13.18 25.04 4.19
C VAL A 143 14.01 26.18 3.59
N ALA A 144 14.52 25.99 2.37
CA ALA A 144 15.30 27.02 1.69
C ALA A 144 14.46 28.27 1.36
N GLY A 145 13.18 28.10 1.05
CA GLY A 145 12.25 29.19 0.81
C GLY A 145 12.01 30.02 2.08
N VAL A 146 11.74 29.37 3.21
CA VAL A 146 11.61 30.03 4.51
C VAL A 146 12.89 30.79 4.87
N ILE A 147 14.06 30.17 4.70
CA ILE A 147 15.36 30.81 4.90
C ILE A 147 15.49 32.04 3.97
N GLY A 148 15.20 31.90 2.68
CA GLY A 148 15.27 33.00 1.72
C GLY A 148 14.35 34.18 2.06
N VAL A 149 13.14 33.90 2.53
CA VAL A 149 12.19 34.93 3.00
C VAL A 149 12.71 35.64 4.26
N ILE A 150 13.31 34.91 5.20
CA ILE A 150 13.94 35.51 6.39
C ILE A 150 15.13 36.39 5.98
N LEU A 151 15.95 35.93 5.02
CA LEU A 151 17.12 36.67 4.54
C LEU A 151 16.77 37.92 3.71
N LEU A 152 15.53 38.07 3.24
CA LEU A 152 15.06 39.33 2.64
C LEU A 152 15.00 40.47 3.65
N ALA A 153 14.77 40.18 4.94
CA ALA A 153 14.77 41.17 6.01
C ALA A 153 16.19 41.54 6.49
N ALA A 154 17.22 40.80 6.07
CA ALA A 154 18.59 41.06 6.46
C ALA A 154 19.19 42.25 5.69
N PRO A 155 20.11 43.04 6.30
CA PRO A 155 20.96 43.95 5.53
C PRO A 155 21.73 43.10 4.50
N PHE A 156 22.00 43.65 3.31
CA PHE A 156 22.63 42.98 2.15
C PHE A 156 21.72 42.19 1.19
N ALA A 157 20.41 42.04 1.47
CA ALA A 157 19.46 41.45 0.52
C ALA A 157 19.86 40.06 -0.04
N LEU A 158 20.58 39.25 0.75
CA LEU A 158 21.00 37.88 0.36
C LEU A 158 19.81 36.95 0.08
N GLY A 159 18.60 37.30 0.52
CA GLY A 159 17.40 36.53 0.23
C GLY A 159 17.11 36.44 -1.27
N VAL A 160 17.35 37.50 -2.04
CA VAL A 160 17.07 37.52 -3.50
C VAL A 160 17.91 36.49 -4.27
N PRO A 161 19.26 36.49 -4.21
CA PRO A 161 20.05 35.50 -4.91
C PRO A 161 19.78 34.07 -4.42
N LEU A 162 19.49 33.89 -3.12
CA LEU A 162 19.14 32.57 -2.58
C LEU A 162 17.82 32.05 -3.14
N LEU A 163 16.76 32.88 -3.15
CA LEU A 163 15.46 32.51 -3.72
C LEU A 163 15.53 32.30 -5.23
N PHE A 164 16.38 33.05 -5.94
CA PHE A 164 16.61 32.86 -7.36
C PHE A 164 17.31 31.52 -7.65
N ALA A 165 18.38 31.20 -6.92
CA ALA A 165 19.04 29.91 -7.01
C ALA A 165 18.09 28.75 -6.66
N LEU A 166 17.26 28.94 -5.63
CA LEU A 166 16.23 27.99 -5.24
C LEU A 166 15.19 27.75 -6.34
N ALA A 167 14.74 28.82 -7.01
CA ALA A 167 13.79 28.72 -8.12
C ALA A 167 14.37 27.88 -9.26
N LEU A 168 15.62 28.18 -9.66
CA LEU A 168 16.30 27.41 -10.71
C LEU A 168 16.49 25.94 -10.31
N TRP A 169 16.95 25.69 -9.08
CA TRP A 169 17.14 24.35 -8.55
C TRP A 169 15.83 23.55 -8.54
N THR A 170 14.72 24.17 -8.10
CA THR A 170 13.40 23.53 -8.04
C THR A 170 12.90 23.14 -9.42
N VAL A 171 13.04 24.02 -10.42
CA VAL A 171 12.62 23.74 -11.80
C VAL A 171 13.46 22.62 -12.42
N ILE A 172 14.78 22.68 -12.28
CA ILE A 172 15.67 21.64 -12.82
C ILE A 172 15.35 20.28 -12.19
N ARG A 173 15.18 20.23 -10.86
CA ARG A 173 14.83 19.00 -10.14
C ARG A 173 13.46 18.45 -10.53
N GLY A 174 12.46 19.33 -10.68
CA GLY A 174 11.14 18.96 -11.17
C GLY A 174 11.19 18.39 -12.59
N ALA A 175 11.89 19.05 -13.50
CA ALA A 175 12.02 18.65 -14.90
C ALA A 175 12.79 17.31 -15.04
N ALA A 176 13.90 17.13 -14.32
CA ALA A 176 14.65 15.88 -14.30
C ALA A 176 13.81 14.72 -13.76
N GLY A 177 13.01 14.97 -12.72
CA GLY A 177 12.09 14.00 -12.14
C GLY A 177 10.99 13.58 -13.12
N VAL A 178 10.37 14.53 -13.82
CA VAL A 178 9.35 14.25 -14.86
C VAL A 178 9.96 13.50 -16.04
N TRP A 179 11.15 13.90 -16.49
CA TRP A 179 11.83 13.22 -17.60
C TRP A 179 12.12 11.75 -17.28
N THR A 180 12.60 11.50 -16.06
CA THR A 180 12.90 10.15 -15.56
C THR A 180 11.64 9.31 -15.45
N LEU A 181 10.55 9.89 -14.91
CA LEU A 181 9.25 9.23 -14.83
C LEU A 181 8.69 8.91 -16.21
N LYS A 182 8.76 9.86 -17.16
CA LYS A 182 8.34 9.65 -18.56
C LYS A 182 9.16 8.57 -19.27
N SER A 183 10.41 8.37 -18.84
CA SER A 183 11.27 7.30 -19.37
C SER A 183 10.95 5.92 -18.77
N GLY A 184 10.01 5.81 -17.83
CA GLY A 184 9.69 4.57 -17.12
C GLY A 184 10.87 4.03 -16.30
N ARG A 185 11.75 4.91 -15.80
CA ARG A 185 12.92 4.52 -15.01
C ARG A 185 12.75 4.93 -13.57
N ALA A 186 13.14 4.07 -12.64
CA ALA A 186 13.29 4.46 -11.24
C ALA A 186 14.39 5.52 -11.06
N ILE A 187 14.26 6.33 -10.01
CA ILE A 187 15.28 7.31 -9.64
C ILE A 187 16.45 6.56 -8.99
N ARG A 188 17.65 6.70 -9.57
CA ARG A 188 18.87 5.99 -9.12
C ARG A 188 19.25 6.31 -7.68
N ASP A 189 19.15 7.58 -7.29
CA ASP A 189 19.38 8.02 -5.91
C ASP A 189 18.27 8.98 -5.48
N PRO A 190 17.17 8.47 -4.91
CA PRO A 190 16.06 9.32 -4.47
C PRO A 190 16.43 10.17 -3.25
N SER A 191 17.56 9.90 -2.59
CA SER A 191 18.04 10.62 -1.42
C SER A 191 18.96 11.79 -1.77
N SER A 192 19.42 11.87 -3.02
CA SER A 192 20.35 12.90 -3.47
C SER A 192 19.77 14.31 -3.32
N TRP A 193 20.64 15.23 -2.88
CA TRP A 193 20.37 16.68 -2.84
C TRP A 193 20.84 17.40 -4.12
N TRP A 194 21.75 16.77 -4.86
CA TRP A 194 22.17 17.18 -6.19
C TRP A 194 21.29 16.50 -7.25
N ILE A 195 21.21 17.12 -8.43
CA ILE A 195 20.40 16.73 -9.61
C ILE A 195 20.12 15.24 -9.70
#